data_AF-A0A485BDG5-F1
#
_entry.id   AF-A0A485BDG5-F1
#
_cell.length_a   1.000
_cell.length_b   1.000
_cell.length_c   1.000
_cell.angle_alpha   90.00
_cell.angle_beta   90.00
_cell.angle_gamma   90.00
#
_symmetry.space_group_name_H-M   'P 1'
#
loop_
_entity.id
_entity.type
_entity.pdbx_description
1 polymer ?
#
loop_
_entity_poly.entity_id
_entity_poly.type
_entity_poly.pdbx_seq_one_letter_code
_entity_poly.pdbx_strand_id
1 'polypeptide(L)'
;MAIRLSGLTIRCLRAKRRAIPGGLWVGKFIKTCTYQKVLTDSASAQIGEYCSRLCALEGFSGHGEQANVRVRRYGHKDVPYAGIPE
;
A
#
# COMPACT_ATOMS: atom_id res chain seq x y z
N MET A 1 26.22 -20.46 41.72
CA MET A 1 27.09 -20.35 40.53
C MET A 1 26.21 -20.26 39.29
N ALA A 2 25.83 -19.04 38.91
CA ALA A 2 25.01 -18.77 37.72
C ALA A 2 25.89 -18.04 36.72
N ILE A 3 26.12 -18.68 35.58
CA ILE A 3 27.02 -18.20 34.53
C ILE A 3 26.39 -16.94 33.90
N ARG A 4 27.09 -15.81 34.03
CA ARG A 4 26.78 -14.55 33.38
C ARG A 4 27.19 -14.67 31.91
N LEU A 5 26.27 -15.12 31.04
CA LEU A 5 26.50 -15.04 29.60
C LEU A 5 26.34 -13.59 29.15
N SER A 6 27.48 -13.00 28.81
CA SER A 6 27.68 -11.73 28.15
C SER A 6 26.96 -11.67 26.79
N GLY A 7 26.35 -10.52 26.49
CA GLY A 7 26.43 -9.95 25.14
C GLY A 7 25.48 -10.44 24.04
N LEU A 8 24.27 -10.93 24.33
CA LEU A 8 23.27 -11.12 23.26
C LEU A 8 22.14 -10.09 23.37
N THR A 9 21.99 -9.23 22.34
CA THR A 9 20.91 -8.23 22.19
C THR A 9 19.54 -8.85 21.89
N ILE A 10 19.17 -9.95 22.54
CA ILE A 10 17.85 -10.57 22.45
C ILE A 10 17.13 -10.33 23.78
N ARG A 11 16.24 -9.34 23.82
CA ARG A 11 15.33 -9.13 24.96
C ARG A 11 14.40 -10.34 25.08
N CYS A 12 14.74 -11.27 25.97
CA CYS A 12 13.85 -12.32 26.44
C CYS A 12 13.17 -11.86 27.74
N LEU A 13 12.08 -11.10 27.63
CA LEU A 13 11.19 -10.83 28.76
C LEU A 13 9.75 -11.09 28.32
N ARG A 14 9.18 -12.18 28.85
CA ARG A 14 7.74 -12.51 29.00
C ARG A 14 6.77 -11.53 28.30
N ALA A 15 6.42 -11.82 27.05
CA ALA A 15 5.26 -11.22 26.38
C ALA A 15 4.13 -12.25 26.33
N LYS A 16 3.37 -12.30 27.43
CA LYS A 16 2.16 -13.10 27.57
C LYS A 16 1.06 -12.47 26.69
N ARG A 17 0.60 -13.20 25.67
CA ARG A 17 -0.74 -13.14 25.03
C ARG A 17 -1.14 -11.89 24.20
N ARG A 18 -0.20 -11.26 23.48
CA ARG A 18 -0.28 -10.87 22.04
C ARG A 18 1.06 -10.24 21.62
N ALA A 19 2.07 -11.07 21.37
CA ALA A 19 3.42 -10.60 21.07
C ALA A 19 3.67 -10.60 19.56
N ILE A 20 3.82 -9.42 18.94
CA ILE A 20 4.50 -9.34 17.63
C ILE A 20 5.65 -8.32 17.64
N PRO A 21 6.66 -8.45 18.52
CA PRO A 21 8.00 -8.02 18.16
C PRO A 21 8.75 -9.23 17.60
N GLY A 22 9.05 -9.19 16.30
CA GLY A 22 10.02 -10.12 15.70
C GLY A 22 11.36 -9.97 16.42
N GLY A 23 11.99 -11.10 16.77
CA GLY A 23 13.36 -11.10 17.31
C GLY A 23 14.34 -10.37 16.38
N LEU A 24 15.57 -10.14 16.85
CA LEU A 24 16.62 -9.59 15.98
C LEU A 24 16.84 -10.54 14.80
N TRP A 25 16.55 -10.07 13.59
CA TRP A 25 16.65 -10.80 12.34
C TRP A 25 16.94 -9.82 11.20
N VAL A 26 17.47 -10.31 10.06
CA VAL A 26 17.92 -9.48 8.93
C VAL A 26 16.83 -8.54 8.40
N GLY A 27 15.55 -8.93 8.47
CA GLY A 27 14.41 -8.09 8.11
C GLY A 27 14.35 -6.73 8.81
N LYS A 28 14.97 -6.59 9.98
CA LYS A 28 15.04 -5.33 10.71
C LYS A 28 15.97 -4.30 10.06
N PHE A 29 16.85 -4.75 9.16
CA PHE A 29 17.82 -3.92 8.44
C PHE A 29 17.47 -3.76 6.95
N ILE A 30 16.38 -4.36 6.46
CA ILE A 30 15.93 -4.23 5.07
C ILE A 30 14.49 -3.69 5.01
N LYS A 31 14.20 -2.91 3.97
CA LYS A 31 12.83 -2.45 3.68
C LYS A 31 12.24 -3.31 2.57
N THR A 32 10.99 -3.75 2.75
CA THR A 32 10.23 -4.37 1.67
C THR A 32 9.57 -3.27 0.85
N CYS A 33 10.17 -2.92 -0.28
CA CYS A 33 9.62 -1.93 -1.21
C CYS A 33 8.77 -2.64 -2.26
N THR A 34 7.48 -2.30 -2.34
CA THR A 34 6.60 -2.83 -3.38
C THR A 34 6.76 -2.04 -4.67
N TYR A 35 6.78 -2.73 -5.80
CA TYR A 35 6.81 -2.12 -7.13
C TYR A 35 5.69 -2.72 -7.97
N GLN A 36 4.92 -1.85 -8.63
CA GLN A 36 3.79 -2.24 -9.46
C GLN A 36 3.89 -1.51 -10.79
N LYS A 37 3.76 -2.26 -11.88
CA LYS A 37 3.74 -1.74 -13.24
C LYS A 37 2.49 -2.24 -13.93
N VAL A 38 1.67 -1.31 -14.40
CA VAL A 38 0.51 -1.64 -15.24
C VAL A 38 1.01 -1.83 -16.67
N LEU A 39 0.72 -2.98 -17.27
CA LEU A 39 1.29 -3.38 -18.56
C LEU A 39 0.39 -3.03 -19.76
N THR A 40 -0.93 -2.92 -19.55
CA THR A 40 -1.88 -2.69 -20.63
C THR A 40 -2.75 -1.47 -20.35
N ASP A 41 -3.10 -0.77 -21.42
CA ASP A 41 -3.95 0.41 -21.36
C ASP A 41 -5.36 0.05 -20.84
N SER A 42 -5.89 -1.11 -21.23
CA SER A 42 -7.17 -1.63 -20.73
C SER A 42 -7.17 -1.85 -19.21
N ALA A 43 -6.09 -2.40 -18.65
CA ALA A 43 -5.97 -2.56 -17.20
C ALA A 43 -5.84 -1.20 -16.49
N SER A 44 -5.16 -0.24 -17.12
CA SER A 44 -5.04 1.12 -16.58
C SER A 44 -6.39 1.84 -16.51
N ALA A 45 -7.21 1.70 -17.55
CA ALA A 45 -8.57 2.23 -17.59
C ALA A 45 -9.46 1.56 -16.53
N GLN A 46 -9.48 0.22 -16.47
CA GLN A 46 -10.30 -0.54 -15.53
C GLN A 46 -9.98 -0.18 -14.08
N ILE A 47 -8.70 -0.24 -13.67
CA ILE A 47 -8.30 0.10 -12.30
C ILE A 47 -8.60 1.58 -12.01
N GLY A 48 -8.41 2.46 -13.00
CA GLY A 48 -8.76 3.88 -12.88
C GLY A 48 -10.24 4.11 -12.54
N GLU A 49 -11.16 3.38 -13.16
CA GLU A 49 -12.60 3.47 -12.88
C GLU A 49 -12.95 3.01 -11.46
N TYR A 50 -12.32 1.94 -10.96
CA TYR A 50 -12.49 1.51 -9.57
C TYR A 50 -11.93 2.56 -8.60
N CYS A 51 -10.70 3.03 -8.83
CA CYS A 51 -10.07 4.03 -7.97
C CYS A 51 -10.85 5.34 -7.94
N SER A 52 -11.37 5.81 -9.07
CA SER A 52 -12.16 7.04 -9.13
C SER A 52 -13.42 6.94 -8.25
N ARG A 53 -14.19 5.85 -8.37
CA ARG A 53 -15.37 5.59 -7.55
C ARG A 53 -15.04 5.51 -6.05
N LEU A 54 -13.96 4.81 -5.70
CA LEU A 54 -13.52 4.72 -4.30
C LEU A 54 -13.12 6.10 -3.75
N CYS A 55 -12.32 6.86 -4.50
CA CYS A 55 -11.91 8.20 -4.07
C CYS A 55 -13.07 9.18 -3.95
N ALA A 56 -14.11 9.05 -4.79
CA ALA A 56 -15.32 9.85 -4.66
C ALA A 56 -16.08 9.54 -3.37
N LEU A 57 -16.13 8.27 -2.94
CA LEU A 57 -16.72 7.87 -1.66
C LEU A 57 -15.87 8.32 -0.46
N GLU A 58 -14.55 8.34 -0.61
CA GLU A 58 -13.60 8.74 0.44
C GLU A 58 -13.40 10.27 0.55
N GLY A 59 -13.90 11.04 -0.42
CA GLY A 59 -13.71 12.50 -0.48
C GLY A 59 -12.32 12.95 -0.97
N PHE A 60 -11.57 12.06 -1.64
CA PHE A 60 -10.22 12.34 -2.15
C PHE A 60 -10.23 12.81 -3.61
N SER A 61 -10.78 14.01 -3.86
CA SER A 61 -10.96 14.57 -5.21
C SER A 61 -9.69 14.57 -6.07
N GLY A 62 -8.52 14.88 -5.51
CA GLY A 62 -7.25 14.88 -6.25
C GLY A 62 -6.78 13.48 -6.68
N HIS A 63 -6.99 12.46 -5.84
CA HIS A 63 -6.67 11.07 -6.18
C HIS A 63 -7.66 10.52 -7.22
N GLY A 64 -8.95 10.83 -7.04
CA GLY A 64 -9.98 10.49 -8.02
C GLY A 64 -9.71 11.12 -9.39
N GLU A 65 -9.30 12.38 -9.41
CA GLU A 65 -8.94 13.08 -10.64
C GLU A 65 -7.71 12.47 -11.32
N GLN A 66 -6.68 12.07 -10.55
CA GLN A 66 -5.54 11.35 -11.09
C GLN A 66 -5.96 10.01 -11.74
N ALA A 67 -6.95 9.32 -11.18
CA ALA A 67 -7.52 8.14 -11.77
C ALA A 67 -8.33 8.48 -13.04
N ASN A 68 -9.15 9.53 -13.02
CA ASN A 68 -9.94 10.01 -14.17
C ASN A 68 -9.09 10.40 -15.37
N VAL A 69 -7.89 10.95 -15.15
CA VAL A 69 -6.93 11.22 -16.25
C VAL A 69 -6.59 9.94 -17.00
N ARG A 70 -6.40 8.82 -16.30
CA ARG A 70 -6.14 7.51 -16.94
C ARG A 70 -7.38 6.96 -17.64
N VAL A 71 -8.56 7.11 -17.03
CA VAL A 71 -9.83 6.68 -17.64
C VAL A 71 -10.09 7.43 -18.95
N ARG A 72 -9.89 8.75 -18.97
CA ARG A 72 -9.99 9.56 -20.20
C ARG A 72 -8.96 9.17 -21.25
N ARG A 73 -7.70 8.96 -20.84
CA ARG A 73 -6.60 8.68 -21.76
C ARG A 73 -6.67 7.29 -22.39
N TYR A 74 -6.97 6.26 -21.59
CA TYR A 74 -6.86 4.85 -21.99
C TYR A 74 -8.21 4.16 -22.16
N GLY A 75 -9.23 4.61 -21.42
CA GLY A 75 -10.60 4.11 -21.54
C GLY A 75 -11.45 4.92 -22.52
N HIS A 76 -10.95 6.07 -22.98
CA HIS A 76 -11.65 6.98 -23.90
C HIS A 76 -13.07 7.37 -23.44
N LYS A 77 -13.31 7.36 -22.12
CA LYS A 77 -14.56 7.83 -21.52
C LYS A 77 -14.44 9.30 -21.15
N ASP A 78 -15.48 10.07 -21.42
CA ASP A 78 -15.56 11.44 -20.93
C ASP A 78 -16.01 11.44 -19.47
N VAL A 79 -15.19 12.05 -18.61
CA VAL A 79 -15.44 12.15 -17.17
C VAL A 79 -15.20 13.61 -16.80
N PRO A 80 -16.15 14.30 -16.16
CA PRO A 80 -15.93 15.66 -15.67
C PRO A 80 -14.77 15.73 -14.67
N TYR A 81 -14.21 16.92 -14.47
CA TYR A 81 -13.21 17.14 -13.42
C TYR A 81 -13.78 16.78 -12.05
N ALA A 82 -13.07 15.95 -11.28
CA ALA A 82 -13.53 15.37 -10.01
C ALA A 82 -14.89 14.64 -10.10
N GLY A 83 -15.31 14.27 -11.32
CA GLY A 83 -16.49 13.46 -11.58
C GLY A 83 -16.23 11.96 -11.38
N ILE A 84 -17.29 11.18 -11.52
CA ILE A 84 -17.24 9.72 -11.38
C ILE A 84 -17.54 9.11 -12.75
N PRO A 85 -16.71 8.18 -13.26
CA PRO A 85 -17.02 7.44 -14.47
C PRO A 85 -18.17 6.47 -14.22
N GLU A 86 -19.12 6.43 -15.16
CA GLU A 86 -20.16 5.39 -15.24
C GLU A 86 -19.61 4.07 -15.79
#